data_AF-A0A960JMH7-F1
#
_entry.id   AF-A0A960JMH7-F1
#
_cell.length_a   1.000
_cell.length_b   1.000
_cell.length_c   1.000
_cell.angle_alpha   90.00
_cell.angle_beta   90.00
_cell.angle_gamma   90.00
#
_symmetry.space_group_name_H-M   'P 1'
#
loop_
_entity.id
_entity.type
_entity.pdbx_description
1 polymer ?
#
loop_
_entity_poly.entity_id
_entity_poly.type
_entity_poly.pdbx_seq_one_letter_code
_entity_poly.pdbx_strand_id
1 'polypeptide(L)'
;EAVQRTEFWEIVAASKVNVGWPVQRFVNLWLDAVNAGTDVVDSVELRTAIHERERQLKKSLARLSNPRALETWRGDAGMLRFDYRWSAVGKAAVNDLARGLGVG
;
A
#
# COMPACT_ATOMS: atom_id res chain seq x y z
N GLU A 1 9.11 9.92 -15.14
CA GLU A 1 9.79 11.01 -14.42
C GLU A 1 10.43 10.41 -13.17
N ALA A 2 11.70 10.71 -12.90
CA ALA A 2 12.39 10.16 -11.72
C ALA A 2 11.87 10.86 -10.46
N VAL A 3 11.61 10.10 -9.39
CA VAL A 3 11.09 10.67 -8.15
C VAL A 3 12.27 11.15 -7.29
N GLN A 4 12.38 12.46 -7.08
CA GLN A 4 13.45 13.02 -6.26
C GLN A 4 13.17 12.76 -4.78
N ARG A 5 14.13 12.11 -4.08
CA ARG A 5 14.00 11.78 -2.66
C ARG A 5 13.71 13.00 -1.80
N THR A 6 14.39 14.11 -2.05
CA THR A 6 14.23 15.36 -1.29
C THR A 6 12.81 15.88 -1.39
N GLU A 7 12.30 16.02 -2.62
CA GLU A 7 10.94 16.51 -2.88
C GLU A 7 9.89 15.60 -2.25
N PHE A 8 10.06 14.28 -2.34
CA PHE A 8 9.17 13.33 -1.68
C PHE A 8 9.09 13.58 -0.16
N TRP A 9 10.24 13.73 0.52
CA TRP A 9 10.25 13.94 1.97
C TRP A 9 9.79 15.33 2.39
N GLU A 10 9.94 16.34 1.54
CA GLU A 10 9.36 17.68 1.76
C GLU A 10 7.83 17.61 1.81
N ILE A 11 7.21 16.88 0.87
CA ILE A 11 5.75 16.65 0.85
C ILE A 11 5.29 15.91 2.12
N VAL A 12 6.03 14.86 2.50
CA VAL A 12 5.71 14.09 3.71
C VAL A 12 5.86 14.95 4.97
N ALA A 13 6.91 15.77 5.07
CA ALA A 13 7.11 16.68 6.19
C ALA A 13 6.00 17.74 6.30
N ALA A 14 5.54 18.27 5.15
CA ALA A 14 4.42 19.21 5.10
C ALA A 14 3.09 18.60 5.63
N SER A 15 2.95 17.28 5.59
CA SER A 15 1.79 16.54 6.08
C SER A 15 1.69 16.51 7.61
N LYS A 16 2.69 17.03 8.35
CA LYS A 16 2.80 16.98 9.82
C LYS A 16 2.75 15.54 10.42
N VAL A 17 3.02 14.53 9.60
CA VAL A 17 3.09 13.13 10.03
C VAL A 17 4.52 12.81 10.44
N ASN A 18 4.71 12.30 11.65
CA ASN A 18 6.01 11.75 12.05
C ASN A 18 6.15 10.31 11.52
N VAL A 19 7.01 10.14 10.52
CA VAL A 19 7.28 8.84 9.90
C VAL A 19 8.46 8.19 10.60
N GLY A 20 8.26 7.04 11.25
CA GLY A 20 9.33 6.33 11.95
C GLY A 20 10.46 5.86 11.02
N TRP A 21 11.67 5.76 11.57
CA TRP A 21 12.90 5.39 10.83
C TRP A 21 12.79 4.11 9.98
N PRO A 22 12.14 3.01 10.44
CA PRO A 22 12.00 1.81 9.60
C PRO A 22 11.21 2.06 8.32
N VAL A 23 10.23 2.96 8.36
CA VAL A 23 9.47 3.36 7.18
C VAL A 23 10.31 4.23 6.26
N GLN A 24 11.05 5.20 6.81
CA GLN A 24 11.94 6.04 6.01
C GLN A 24 13.01 5.23 5.28
N ARG A 25 13.65 4.28 5.97
CA ARG A 25 14.67 3.39 5.37
C ARG A 25 14.10 2.60 4.20
N PHE A 26 12.94 1.96 4.38
CA PHE A 26 12.28 1.20 3.31
C PHE A 26 11.94 2.08 2.11
N VAL A 27 11.35 3.26 2.36
CA VAL A 27 10.95 4.19 1.29
C VAL A 27 12.18 4.68 0.52
N ASN A 28 13.27 5.02 1.20
CA ASN A 28 14.51 5.43 0.56
C ASN A 28 15.10 4.34 -0.34
N LEU A 29 15.19 3.10 0.17
CA LEU A 29 15.62 1.95 -0.62
C LEU A 29 14.73 1.74 -1.86
N TRP A 30 13.42 1.89 -1.68
CA TRP A 30 12.46 1.73 -2.76
C TRP A 30 12.59 2.81 -3.84
N LEU A 31 12.74 4.07 -3.42
CA LEU A 31 12.95 5.21 -4.33
C LEU A 31 14.23 5.02 -5.16
N ASP A 32 15.31 4.56 -4.54
CA ASP A 32 16.57 4.30 -5.25
C ASP A 32 16.40 3.22 -6.32
N ALA A 33 15.71 2.12 -5.98
CA ALA A 33 15.44 1.05 -6.92
C ALA A 33 14.55 1.49 -8.09
N VAL A 34 13.48 2.24 -7.82
CA VAL A 34 12.59 2.77 -8.87
C VAL A 34 13.36 3.72 -9.79
N ASN A 35 14.18 4.61 -9.24
CA ASN A 35 14.97 5.56 -10.03
C ASN A 35 16.07 4.87 -10.84
N ALA A 36 16.63 3.78 -10.33
CA ALA A 36 17.61 2.96 -11.05
C ALA A 36 16.97 2.04 -12.10
N GLY A 37 15.64 1.90 -12.11
CA GLY A 37 14.94 0.95 -12.98
C GLY A 37 15.19 -0.51 -12.60
N THR A 38 15.53 -0.78 -11.34
CA THR A 38 15.82 -2.12 -10.84
C THR A 38 14.56 -2.98 -10.84
N ASP A 39 14.62 -4.16 -11.47
CA ASP A 39 13.55 -5.14 -11.35
C ASP A 39 13.55 -5.76 -9.94
N VAL A 40 12.40 -5.66 -9.27
CA VAL A 40 12.18 -6.19 -7.92
C VAL A 40 12.36 -7.70 -7.88
N VAL A 41 12.04 -8.41 -8.96
CA VAL A 41 12.13 -9.88 -9.04
C VAL A 41 13.59 -10.34 -8.96
N ASP A 42 14.49 -9.59 -9.61
CA ASP A 42 15.91 -9.93 -9.71
C ASP A 42 16.74 -9.45 -8.51
N SER A 43 16.24 -8.44 -7.78
CA SER A 43 16.95 -7.88 -6.63
C SER A 43 16.60 -8.58 -5.31
N VAL A 44 17.53 -9.39 -4.80
CA VAL A 44 17.44 -10.06 -3.48
C VAL A 44 17.21 -9.06 -2.33
N GLU A 45 17.84 -7.88 -2.39
CA GLU A 45 17.71 -6.85 -1.35
C GLU A 45 16.27 -6.33 -1.27
N LEU A 46 15.69 -5.91 -2.39
CA LEU A 46 14.30 -5.45 -2.47
C LEU A 46 13.29 -6.53 -2.04
N ARG A 47 13.48 -7.79 -2.45
CA ARG A 47 12.61 -8.89 -1.99
C ARG A 47 12.67 -9.06 -0.48
N THR A 48 13.87 -8.99 0.10
CA THR A 48 14.07 -9.08 1.56
C THR A 48 13.40 -7.91 2.26
N ALA A 49 13.58 -6.69 1.75
CA ALA A 49 12.97 -5.49 2.30
C ALA A 49 11.43 -5.54 2.27
N ILE A 50 10.83 -6.06 1.20
CA ILE A 50 9.38 -6.30 1.10
C ILE A 50 8.94 -7.34 2.13
N HIS A 51 9.66 -8.45 2.24
CA HIS A 51 9.37 -9.54 3.19
C HIS A 51 9.36 -9.04 4.64
N GLU A 52 10.43 -8.38 5.04
CA GLU A 52 10.57 -7.82 6.39
C GLU A 52 9.47 -6.80 6.69
N ARG A 53 9.18 -5.91 5.72
CA ARG A 53 8.14 -4.89 5.89
C ARG A 53 6.75 -5.50 6.02
N GLU A 54 6.40 -6.49 5.19
CA GLU A 54 5.12 -7.18 5.32
C GLU A 54 5.00 -7.83 6.70
N ARG A 55 6.05 -8.51 7.15
CA ARG A 55 6.11 -9.15 8.47
C ARG A 55 5.94 -8.13 9.61
N GLN A 56 6.58 -6.97 9.54
CA GLN A 56 6.45 -5.91 10.54
C GLN A 56 5.01 -5.38 10.64
N LEU A 57 4.36 -5.15 9.49
CA LEU A 57 3.02 -4.56 9.45
C LEU A 57 1.91 -5.55 9.78
N LYS A 58 2.00 -6.79 9.26
CA LYS A 58 0.91 -7.77 9.32
C LYS A 58 1.14 -8.87 10.34
N LYS A 59 2.36 -8.99 10.90
CA LYS A 59 2.72 -10.01 11.90
C LYS A 59 2.34 -11.41 11.42
N SER A 60 1.47 -12.12 12.14
CA SER A 60 1.00 -13.47 11.79
C SER A 60 0.22 -13.51 10.47
N LEU A 61 -0.27 -12.39 9.95
CA LEU A 61 -1.00 -12.31 8.69
C LEU A 61 -0.07 -12.00 7.50
N ALA A 62 1.25 -11.94 7.71
CA ALA A 62 2.21 -11.69 6.64
C ALA A 62 2.35 -12.92 5.74
N ARG A 63 1.91 -12.79 4.49
CA ARG A 63 1.72 -13.90 3.55
C ARG A 63 3.04 -14.48 3.09
N LEU A 64 4.07 -13.65 2.97
CA LEU A 64 5.42 -14.09 2.64
C LEU A 64 6.08 -14.91 3.76
N SER A 65 5.47 -14.98 4.96
CA SER A 65 5.97 -15.74 6.10
C SER A 65 4.99 -16.77 6.67
N ASN A 66 3.72 -16.75 6.25
CA ASN A 66 2.67 -17.63 6.75
C ASN A 66 1.97 -18.33 5.56
N PRO A 67 2.27 -19.63 5.32
CA PRO A 67 1.66 -20.41 4.24
C PRO A 67 0.13 -20.41 4.27
N ARG A 68 -0.49 -20.49 5.44
CA ARG A 68 -1.96 -20.49 5.56
C ARG A 68 -2.58 -19.15 5.16
N ALA A 69 -1.89 -18.05 5.49
CA ALA A 69 -2.32 -16.71 5.07
C ALA A 69 -2.14 -16.52 3.55
N LEU A 70 -1.14 -17.17 2.96
CA LEU A 70 -0.90 -17.18 1.53
C LEU A 70 -1.95 -18.01 0.77
N GLU A 71 -2.31 -19.20 1.25
CA GLU A 71 -3.35 -20.07 0.67
C GLU A 71 -4.71 -19.36 0.55
N THR A 72 -5.04 -18.51 1.53
CA THR A 72 -6.31 -17.76 1.54
C THR A 72 -6.27 -16.52 0.64
N TRP A 73 -5.11 -16.17 0.08
CA TRP A 73 -4.94 -14.98 -0.74
C TRP A 73 -5.32 -15.23 -2.20
N ARG A 74 -6.33 -14.49 -2.69
CA ARG A 74 -6.86 -14.63 -4.05
C ARG A 74 -6.07 -13.88 -5.13
N GLY A 75 -4.89 -13.35 -4.83
CA GLY A 75 -4.04 -12.62 -5.80
C GLY A 75 -4.44 -11.17 -6.07
N ASP A 76 -5.73 -10.88 -6.27
CA ASP A 76 -6.18 -9.58 -6.80
C ASP A 76 -6.14 -8.40 -5.81
N ALA A 77 -5.96 -8.70 -4.52
CA ALA A 77 -6.06 -7.69 -3.46
C ALA A 77 -4.88 -6.69 -3.53
N GLY A 78 -5.17 -5.47 -4.00
CA GLY A 78 -4.21 -4.36 -4.06
C GLY A 78 -3.49 -4.20 -5.40
N MET A 79 -3.82 -5.01 -6.42
CA MET A 79 -3.28 -4.87 -7.78
C MET A 79 -4.03 -3.83 -8.62
N LEU A 80 -5.26 -3.49 -8.22
CA LEU A 80 -6.12 -2.52 -8.90
C LEU A 80 -6.33 -1.28 -8.02
N ARG A 81 -6.73 -0.17 -8.66
CA ARG A 81 -7.13 1.04 -7.95
C ARG A 81 -8.22 0.71 -6.92
N PHE A 82 -8.01 1.10 -5.68
CA PHE A 82 -9.02 0.94 -4.64
C PHE A 82 -10.23 1.83 -4.95
N ASP A 83 -11.34 1.20 -5.33
CA ASP A 83 -12.64 1.86 -5.45
C ASP A 83 -13.39 1.89 -4.10
N TYR A 84 -12.86 1.23 -3.06
CA TYR A 84 -13.49 1.14 -1.72
C TYR A 84 -14.97 0.69 -1.78
N ARG A 85 -15.33 -0.09 -2.82
CA ARG A 85 -16.68 -0.53 -3.13
C ARG A 85 -17.68 0.63 -3.36
N TRP A 86 -17.19 1.82 -3.67
CA TRP A 86 -18.01 3.02 -3.87
C TRP A 86 -18.96 2.86 -5.06
N SER A 87 -18.44 2.39 -6.20
CA SER A 87 -19.22 2.27 -7.44
C SER A 87 -20.43 1.35 -7.30
N ALA A 88 -20.27 0.20 -6.64
CA ALA A 88 -21.30 -0.82 -6.53
C ALA A 88 -22.13 -0.72 -5.24
N VAL A 89 -21.48 -0.55 -4.08
CA VAL A 89 -22.13 -0.69 -2.76
C VAL A 89 -22.35 0.66 -2.10
N GLY A 90 -21.35 1.54 -2.12
CA GLY A 90 -21.44 2.86 -1.51
C GLY A 90 -22.57 3.69 -2.09
N LYS A 91 -22.65 3.75 -3.43
CA LYS A 91 -23.72 4.48 -4.13
C LYS A 91 -25.11 3.93 -3.84
N ALA A 92 -25.26 2.60 -3.80
CA ALA A 92 -26.54 1.97 -3.49
C ALA A 92 -26.99 2.27 -2.05
N ALA A 93 -26.07 2.17 -1.07
CA ALA A 93 -26.36 2.46 0.33
C ALA A 93 -26.76 3.92 0.55
N VAL A 94 -26.07 4.87 -0.08
CA VAL A 94 -26.42 6.30 0.02
C VAL A 94 -27.80 6.58 -0.60
N ASN A 95 -28.10 6.00 -1.76
CA ASN A 95 -29.41 6.17 -2.40
C ASN A 95 -30.55 5.55 -1.57
N ASP A 96 -30.27 4.46 -0.87
CA ASP A 96 -31.25 3.82 0.02
C ASP A 96 -31.58 4.70 1.22
N LEU A 97 -30.54 5.28 1.84
CA LEU A 97 -30.69 6.28 2.91
C LEU A 97 -31.45 7.52 2.42
N ALA A 98 -31.13 8.04 1.23
CA ALA A 98 -31.83 9.19 0.65
C ALA A 98 -33.31 8.91 0.43
N ARG A 99 -33.67 7.71 -0.07
CA ARG A 99 -35.06 7.26 -0.18
C ARG A 99 -35.75 7.18 1.19
N GLY A 100 -35.08 6.63 2.20
CA GLY A 100 -35.64 6.54 3.55
C GLY A 100 -35.85 7.90 4.23
N LEU A 101 -35.02 8.89 3.88
CA LEU A 101 -35.12 10.27 4.37
C LEU A 101 -36.08 11.15 3.55
N GLY A 102 -36.65 10.63 2.45
CA GLY A 102 -37.55 11.38 1.58
C GLY A 102 -36.88 12.47 0.74
N VAL A 103 -35.56 12.38 0.53
CA VAL A 103 -34.75 13.36 -0.24
C VAL A 103 -34.43 12.89 -1.66
N GLY A 104 -35.17 11.89 -2.17
CA GLY A 104 -34.97 11.29 -3.50
C GLY A 104 -36.01 11.70 -4.51
#